data_AF-A0A538L485-F1
#
_entry.id   AF-A0A538L485-F1
#
_cell.length_a   1.000
_cell.length_b   1.000
_cell.length_c   1.000
_cell.angle_alpha   90.00
_cell.angle_beta   90.00
_cell.angle_gamma   90.00
#
_symmetry.space_group_name_H-M   'P 1'
#
loop_
_entity.id
_entity.type
_entity.pdbx_description
1 polymer ?
#
loop_
_entity_poly.entity_id
_entity_poly.type
_entity_poly.pdbx_seq_one_letter_code
_entity_poly.pdbx_strand_id
1 'polypeptide(L)'
;GGERFRVERMTRGRSFMTAEVAPVDDEEGGDPAAEMVTRAMESFRALAAAVEAEAGEIDEEAAQLSFRLAAQVELAPESKQELLELRSEQRRLEMVVELLDGVRQVLVATRELGERAKKNGSRL
;
A
#
# COMPACT_ATOMS: atom_id res chain seq x y z
N GLY A 1 5.31 13.83 1.76
CA GLY A 1 4.13 14.27 2.53
C GLY A 1 4.58 14.74 3.89
N GLY A 2 3.76 15.52 4.59
CA GLY A 2 3.95 15.86 6.01
C GLY A 2 3.07 14.97 6.91
N GLU A 3 2.74 15.46 8.09
CA GLU A 3 1.85 14.78 9.03
C GLU A 3 0.40 14.70 8.51
N ARG A 4 -0.33 13.66 8.93
CA ARG A 4 -1.74 13.48 8.59
C ARG A 4 -2.62 14.41 9.41
N PHE A 5 -3.69 14.86 8.79
CA PHE A 5 -4.67 15.74 9.41
C PHE A 5 -6.08 15.38 8.96
N ARG A 6 -7.04 15.75 9.80
CA ARG A 6 -8.47 15.67 9.50
C ARG A 6 -8.97 17.06 9.16
N VAL A 7 -9.64 17.18 8.02
CA VAL A 7 -10.38 18.38 7.67
C VAL A 7 -11.63 18.44 8.56
N GLU A 8 -11.76 19.48 9.37
CA GLU A 8 -12.94 19.68 10.22
C GLU A 8 -14.00 20.52 9.52
N ARG A 9 -13.56 21.58 8.83
CA ARG A 9 -14.48 22.54 8.21
C ARG A 9 -13.82 23.32 7.09
N MET A 10 -14.53 23.48 5.98
CA MET A 10 -14.15 24.41 4.91
C MET A 10 -14.39 25.86 5.35
N THR A 11 -13.42 26.73 5.10
CA THR A 11 -13.52 28.18 5.36
C THR A 11 -13.73 28.96 4.06
N ARG A 12 -14.14 30.23 4.18
CA ARG A 12 -14.49 31.10 3.05
C ARG A 12 -13.81 32.47 3.21
N GLY A 13 -13.84 33.28 2.16
CA GLY A 13 -13.32 34.66 2.19
C GLY A 13 -11.94 34.84 1.57
N ARG A 14 -11.36 33.78 1.00
CA ARG A 14 -10.16 33.84 0.15
C ARG A 14 -10.48 33.36 -1.26
N SER A 15 -9.63 33.70 -2.23
CA SER A 15 -9.77 33.29 -3.64
C SER A 15 -9.40 31.82 -3.91
N PHE A 16 -9.03 31.09 -2.86
CA PHE A 16 -8.67 29.68 -2.90
C PHE A 16 -9.33 28.94 -1.73
N MET A 17 -9.45 27.62 -1.86
CA MET A 17 -10.04 26.78 -0.82
C MET A 17 -9.15 26.77 0.42
N THR A 18 -9.75 27.03 1.57
CA THR A 18 -9.10 26.96 2.88
C THR A 18 -9.94 26.11 3.81
N ALA A 19 -9.30 25.52 4.83
CA ALA A 19 -9.98 24.67 5.79
C ALA A 19 -9.35 24.81 7.18
N GLU A 20 -10.14 24.55 8.20
CA GLU A 20 -9.66 24.24 9.54
C GLU A 20 -9.35 22.74 9.60
N VAL A 21 -8.21 22.41 10.19
CA VAL A 21 -7.69 21.04 10.27
C VAL A 21 -7.26 20.73 11.69
N ALA A 22 -7.42 19.46 12.08
CA ALA A 22 -6.91 18.90 13.32
C ALA A 22 -5.85 17.83 13.02
N PRO A 23 -4.79 17.71 13.84
CA PRO A 23 -3.80 16.64 13.68
C PRO A 23 -4.45 15.27 13.85
N VAL A 24 -3.89 14.26 13.18
CA VAL A 24 -4.30 12.86 13.33
C VAL A 24 -3.11 12.05 13.79
N ASP A 25 -3.13 11.69 15.07
CA ASP A 25 -2.14 10.79 15.65
C ASP A 25 -2.55 9.33 15.50
N ASP A 26 -1.55 8.46 15.46
CA ASP A 26 -1.77 7.02 15.55
C ASP A 26 -2.39 6.64 16.90
N GLU A 27 -3.04 5.48 16.93
CA GLU A 27 -3.57 4.92 18.17
C GLU A 27 -2.42 4.64 19.15
N GLU A 28 -2.60 5.05 20.41
CA GLU A 28 -1.65 4.72 21.47
C GLU A 28 -1.65 3.21 21.71
N GLY A 29 -0.46 2.60 21.75
CA GLY A 29 -0.30 1.25 22.27
C GLY A 29 -0.07 0.13 21.25
N GLY A 30 0.80 0.34 20.26
CA GLY A 30 1.51 -0.80 19.68
C GLY A 30 2.21 -0.49 18.38
N ASP A 31 3.54 -0.49 18.42
CA ASP A 31 4.34 -0.79 17.23
C ASP A 31 3.80 -2.08 16.58
N PRO A 32 3.83 -2.19 15.25
CA PRO A 32 3.38 -3.39 14.59
C PRO A 32 4.18 -4.60 15.08
N ALA A 33 3.54 -5.76 15.12
CA ALA A 33 4.22 -7.00 15.46
C ALA A 33 5.36 -7.24 14.45
N ALA A 34 6.54 -7.68 14.92
CA ALA A 34 7.70 -7.92 14.05
C ALA A 34 7.40 -8.92 12.92
N GLU A 35 6.53 -9.89 13.18
CA GLU A 35 6.02 -10.82 12.17
C GLU A 35 5.23 -10.11 11.06
N MET A 36 4.49 -9.05 11.38
CA MET A 36 3.73 -8.27 10.42
C MET A 36 4.64 -7.42 9.55
N VAL A 37 5.67 -6.81 10.14
CA VAL A 37 6.72 -6.09 9.39
C VAL A 37 7.40 -7.01 8.39
N THR A 38 7.85 -8.19 8.86
CA THR A 38 8.47 -9.22 8.02
C THR A 38 7.55 -9.62 6.88
N ARG A 39 6.28 -9.92 7.19
CA ARG A 39 5.27 -10.32 6.21
C ARG A 39 5.05 -9.25 5.13
N ALA A 40 4.96 -7.99 5.52
CA ALA A 40 4.79 -6.86 4.61
C ALA A 40 5.98 -6.72 3.64
N MET A 41 7.21 -6.83 4.17
CA MET A 41 8.43 -6.80 3.37
C MET A 41 8.53 -7.98 2.40
N GLU A 42 8.18 -9.19 2.84
CA GLU A 42 8.12 -10.37 1.99
C GLU A 42 7.09 -10.22 0.87
N SER A 43 5.89 -9.75 1.18
CA SER A 43 4.83 -9.50 0.18
C SER A 43 5.27 -8.48 -0.87
N PHE A 44 5.95 -7.41 -0.44
CA PHE A 44 6.52 -6.41 -1.35
C PHE A 44 7.60 -6.99 -2.27
N ARG A 45 8.60 -7.70 -1.70
CA ARG A 45 9.66 -8.35 -2.49
C ARG A 45 9.09 -9.38 -3.46
N ALA A 46 8.09 -10.16 -3.03
CA ALA A 46 7.44 -11.14 -3.88
C ALA A 46 6.65 -10.50 -5.03
N LEU A 47 6.02 -9.34 -4.82
CA LEU A 47 5.39 -8.59 -5.90
C LEU A 47 6.43 -8.06 -6.89
N ALA A 48 7.52 -7.45 -6.40
CA ALA A 48 8.62 -6.95 -7.24
C ALA A 48 9.22 -8.06 -8.12
N ALA A 49 9.50 -9.23 -7.52
CA ALA A 49 9.95 -10.41 -8.26
C ALA A 49 8.93 -10.87 -9.30
N ALA A 50 7.63 -10.84 -8.98
CA ALA A 50 6.57 -11.21 -9.90
C ALA A 50 6.43 -10.25 -11.08
N VAL A 51 6.96 -9.03 -11.02
CA VAL A 51 7.01 -8.09 -12.16
C VAL A 51 8.43 -7.92 -12.72
N GLU A 52 9.39 -8.73 -12.26
CA GLU A 52 10.82 -8.63 -12.64
C GLU A 52 11.40 -7.23 -12.41
N ALA A 53 10.87 -6.53 -11.39
CA ALA A 53 11.40 -5.25 -10.94
C ALA A 53 12.33 -5.45 -9.74
N GLU A 54 13.30 -4.55 -9.60
CA GLU A 54 14.10 -4.48 -8.39
C GLU A 54 13.24 -3.94 -7.24
N ALA A 55 13.18 -4.69 -6.13
CA ALA A 55 12.63 -4.17 -4.89
C ALA A 55 13.58 -3.10 -4.37
N GLY A 56 13.13 -1.85 -4.28
CA GLY A 56 13.93 -0.77 -3.69
C GLY A 56 14.34 -1.10 -2.25
N GLU A 57 15.45 -0.52 -1.79
CA GLU A 57 15.88 -0.63 -0.40
C GLU A 57 14.91 0.16 0.50
N ILE A 58 13.99 -0.56 1.13
CA ILE A 58 13.09 -0.02 2.15
C ILE A 58 13.63 -0.46 3.51
N ASP A 59 13.91 0.51 4.35
CA ASP A 59 14.27 0.30 5.75
C ASP A 59 13.04 -0.19 6.53
N GLU A 60 13.15 -1.38 7.10
CA GLU A 60 12.09 -2.09 7.83
C GLU A 60 11.78 -1.44 9.18
N GLU A 61 12.74 -0.68 9.74
CA GLU A 61 12.60 0.05 11.00
C GLU A 61 12.05 1.46 10.80
N ALA A 62 11.86 1.86 9.54
CA ALA A 62 11.55 3.23 9.24
C ALA A 62 10.10 3.56 9.67
N ALA A 63 9.92 4.68 10.36
CA ALA A 63 8.62 5.10 10.89
C ALA A 63 7.54 5.20 9.79
N GLN A 64 6.33 4.68 10.00
CA GLN A 64 5.26 4.64 8.98
C GLN A 64 5.62 3.78 7.75
N LEU A 65 6.15 2.57 7.99
CA LEU A 65 6.55 1.61 6.96
C LEU A 65 5.42 1.32 5.98
N SER A 66 4.17 1.23 6.44
CA SER A 66 3.01 0.97 5.59
C SER A 66 2.89 1.99 4.44
N PHE A 67 3.13 3.27 4.72
CA PHE A 67 3.06 4.32 3.70
C PHE A 67 4.25 4.28 2.76
N ARG A 68 5.45 3.87 3.21
CA ARG A 68 6.60 3.70 2.31
C ARG A 68 6.38 2.57 1.32
N LEU A 69 5.86 1.44 1.79
CA LEU A 69 5.51 0.30 0.94
C LEU A 69 4.41 0.67 -0.06
N ALA A 70 3.33 1.29 0.42
CA ALA A 70 2.23 1.74 -0.43
C ALA A 70 2.66 2.76 -1.49
N ALA A 71 3.66 3.61 -1.20
CA ALA A 71 4.17 4.58 -2.17
C ALA A 71 4.94 3.94 -3.34
N GLN A 72 5.37 2.68 -3.24
CA GLN A 72 6.06 1.98 -4.32
C GLN A 72 5.10 1.40 -5.37
N VAL A 73 3.80 1.40 -5.09
CA VAL A 73 2.79 0.78 -5.95
C VAL A 73 1.66 1.76 -6.25
N GLU A 74 1.08 1.65 -7.44
CA GLU A 74 -0.10 2.44 -7.77
C GLU A 74 -1.33 1.79 -7.14
N LEU A 75 -1.88 2.44 -6.13
CA LEU A 75 -3.11 2.04 -5.46
C LEU A 75 -4.31 2.85 -5.96
N ALA A 76 -5.47 2.22 -6.01
CA ALA A 76 -6.73 2.91 -6.28
C ALA A 76 -6.95 4.05 -5.25
N PRO A 77 -7.54 5.18 -5.65
CA PRO A 77 -7.78 6.31 -4.75
C PRO A 77 -8.51 5.92 -3.46
N GLU A 78 -9.47 5.00 -3.55
CA GLU A 78 -10.25 4.51 -2.42
C GLU A 78 -9.37 3.77 -1.41
N SER A 79 -8.47 2.90 -1.89
CA SER A 79 -7.51 2.20 -1.03
C SER A 79 -6.48 3.15 -0.41
N LYS A 80 -6.03 4.17 -1.15
CA LYS A 80 -5.15 5.21 -0.59
C LYS A 80 -5.86 5.98 0.54
N GLN A 81 -7.13 6.31 0.35
CA GLN A 81 -7.92 7.03 1.34
C GLN A 81 -8.15 6.17 2.59
N GLU A 82 -8.56 4.91 2.43
CA GLU A 82 -8.75 3.98 3.55
C GLU A 82 -7.44 3.78 4.34
N LEU A 83 -6.30 3.62 3.65
CA LEU A 83 -5.00 3.53 4.30
C LEU A 83 -4.64 4.79 5.11
N LEU A 84 -4.97 5.98 4.60
CA LEU A 84 -4.74 7.25 5.30
C LEU A 84 -5.57 7.40 6.57
N GLU A 85 -6.79 6.86 6.57
CA GLU A 85 -7.74 6.93 7.68
C GLU A 85 -7.44 5.95 8.81
N LEU A 86 -6.78 4.82 8.50
CA LEU A 86 -6.33 3.87 9.50
C LEU A 86 -5.28 4.50 10.44
N ARG A 87 -5.55 4.41 11.75
CA ARG A 87 -4.69 4.98 12.81
C ARG A 87 -3.76 3.95 13.47
N SER A 88 -3.91 2.67 13.16
CA SER A 88 -3.03 1.61 13.64
C SER A 88 -2.04 1.22 12.53
N GLU A 89 -0.74 1.32 12.80
CA GLU A 89 0.29 0.87 11.84
C GLU A 89 0.17 -0.63 11.53
N GLN A 90 -0.13 -1.44 12.55
CA GLN A 90 -0.42 -2.86 12.39
C GLN A 90 -1.51 -3.09 11.34
N ARG A 91 -2.65 -2.39 11.48
CA ARG A 91 -3.78 -2.51 10.53
C ARG A 91 -3.43 -1.99 9.15
N ARG A 92 -2.65 -0.92 9.06
CA ARG A 92 -2.16 -0.42 7.76
C ARG A 92 -1.27 -1.44 7.07
N LEU A 93 -0.36 -2.11 7.79
CA LEU A 93 0.50 -3.14 7.21
C LEU A 93 -0.30 -4.37 6.76
N GLU A 94 -1.29 -4.80 7.54
CA GLU A 94 -2.22 -5.87 7.14
C GLU A 94 -2.90 -5.53 5.80
N MET A 95 -3.47 -4.33 5.69
CA MET A 95 -4.10 -3.86 4.45
C MET A 95 -3.10 -3.80 3.28
N VAL A 96 -1.89 -3.30 3.50
CA VAL A 96 -0.84 -3.26 2.47
C VAL A 96 -0.48 -4.66 1.99
N VAL A 97 -0.32 -5.63 2.91
CA VAL A 97 -0.08 -7.04 2.55
C VAL A 97 -1.19 -7.59 1.65
N GLU A 98 -2.46 -7.36 2.03
CA GLU A 98 -3.61 -7.82 1.26
C GLU A 98 -3.62 -7.24 -0.16
N LEU A 99 -3.37 -5.93 -0.30
CA LEU A 99 -3.31 -5.27 -1.59
C LEU A 99 -2.18 -5.80 -2.47
N LEU A 100 -0.97 -5.91 -1.92
CA LEU A 100 0.21 -6.40 -2.65
C LEU A 100 0.03 -7.85 -3.10
N ASP A 101 -0.49 -8.71 -2.23
CA ASP A 101 -0.74 -10.11 -2.53
C ASP A 101 -1.87 -10.29 -3.54
N GLY A 102 -2.93 -9.49 -3.45
CA GLY A 102 -4.03 -9.48 -4.42
C GLY A 102 -3.53 -9.14 -5.83
N VAL A 103 -2.73 -8.08 -5.98
CA VAL A 103 -2.12 -7.71 -7.26
C VAL A 103 -1.21 -8.84 -7.78
N ARG A 104 -0.35 -9.40 -6.92
CA ARG A 104 0.55 -10.49 -7.30
C ARG A 104 -0.23 -11.71 -7.83
N GLN A 105 -1.32 -12.10 -7.17
CA GLN A 105 -2.15 -13.24 -7.58
C GLN A 105 -2.73 -13.03 -8.99
N VAL A 106 -3.23 -11.83 -9.29
CA VAL A 106 -3.77 -11.49 -10.63
C VAL A 106 -2.69 -11.59 -11.70
N LEU A 107 -1.47 -11.10 -11.41
CA LEU A 107 -0.35 -11.15 -12.34
C LEU A 107 0.08 -12.60 -12.65
N VAL A 108 0.19 -13.44 -11.61
CA VAL A 108 0.55 -14.85 -11.76
C VAL A 108 -0.51 -15.59 -12.59
N ALA A 109 -1.79 -15.43 -12.25
CA ALA A 109 -2.87 -16.07 -12.99
C ALA A 109 -2.89 -15.67 -14.48
N THR A 110 -2.67 -14.38 -14.77
CA THR A 110 -2.62 -13.86 -16.14
C THR A 110 -1.47 -14.49 -16.94
N ARG A 111 -0.28 -14.64 -16.34
CA ARG A 111 0.87 -15.30 -16.98
C ARG A 111 0.58 -16.77 -17.28
N GLU A 112 0.02 -17.52 -16.33
CA GLU A 112 -0.31 -18.94 -16.52
C GLU A 112 -1.33 -19.16 -17.65
N LEU A 113 -2.35 -18.32 -17.73
CA LEU A 113 -3.35 -18.36 -18.81
C LEU A 113 -2.69 -18.09 -20.17
N GLY A 114 -1.79 -17.10 -20.25
CA GLY A 114 -1.02 -16.80 -21.45
C GLY A 114 -0.15 -17.98 -21.91
N GLU A 115 0.55 -18.64 -20.99
CA GLU A 115 1.40 -19.79 -21.31
C GLU A 115 0.60 -21.02 -21.78
N ARG A 116 -0.59 -21.26 -21.21
CA ARG A 116 -1.50 -22.32 -21.66
C ARG A 116 -2.02 -22.05 -23.08
N ALA A 117 -2.39 -20.81 -23.38
CA ALA A 117 -2.87 -20.42 -24.72
C ALA A 117 -1.79 -20.62 -25.80
N LYS A 118 -0.54 -20.22 -25.53
CA LYS A 118 0.59 -20.43 -26.45
C LYS A 118 0.85 -21.90 -26.76
N LYS A 119 0.82 -22.77 -25.75
CA LYS A 119 1.03 -24.23 -25.93
C LYS A 119 -0.07 -24.88 -26.79
N ASN A 120 -1.32 -24.47 -26.60
CA ASN A 120 -2.44 -25.00 -27.37
C ASN A 120 -2.46 -24.48 -28.83
N GLY A 121 -2.06 -23.24 -29.07
CA GLY A 121 -1.93 -22.68 -30.42
C GLY A 121 -0.77 -23.29 -31.24
N SER A 122 0.29 -23.78 -30.59
CA SER A 122 1.44 -24.41 -31.26
C SER A 122 1.18 -25.86 -31.76
N ARG A 123 0.00 -26.42 -31.46
CA ARG A 123 -0.41 -27.79 -31.83
C ARG A 123 -1.49 -27.84 -32.92
N LEU A 124 -1.79 -26.71 -33.55
CA LEU A 124 -2.74 -26.58 -34.67
C LEU A 124 -1.99 -26.42 -36.00
#